data_AF-A0A154PN13-F1
#
_entry.id   AF-A0A154PN13-F1
#
_cell.length_a   1.000
_cell.length_b   1.000
_cell.length_c   1.000
_cell.angle_alpha   90.00
_cell.angle_beta   90.00
_cell.angle_gamma   90.00
#
_symmetry.space_group_name_H-M   'P 1'
#
loop_
_entity.id
_entity.type
_entity.pdbx_description
1 polymer ?
#
loop_
_entity_poly.entity_id
_entity_poly.type
_entity_poly.pdbx_seq_one_letter_code
_entity_poly.pdbx_strand_id
1 'polypeptide(L)'
;MVLSKMTNVMFQLTSSYLEQLFTSPVKTKAISSCIINSLGNLLAQKISGAKTINRESLLAFAMFGLIIGGPVPHYFHSLVHPFVKNPLMVLLIERCLYTPCFQVLTLYMLAVFEGNTHNDACIRVKKLYLPVLLANMKYLTLLQYLNLNYVSPMIRDLVVNMISFFWIVYLALQWSKEAKSKQAQK
;
A
#
# COMPACT_ATOMS: atom_id res chain seq x y z
N MET A 1 -18.64 19.84 -24.57
CA MET A 1 -18.87 20.66 -23.36
C MET A 1 -18.74 19.88 -22.04
N VAL A 2 -19.24 18.63 -21.94
CA VAL A 2 -19.10 17.79 -20.73
C VAL A 2 -17.66 17.34 -20.47
N LEU A 3 -16.93 16.98 -21.54
CA LEU A 3 -15.54 16.51 -21.45
C LEU A 3 -14.60 17.58 -20.86
N SER A 4 -14.72 18.85 -21.27
CA SER A 4 -13.87 19.92 -20.71
C SER A 4 -14.19 20.24 -19.24
N LYS A 5 -15.46 20.09 -18.84
CA LYS A 5 -15.86 20.26 -17.43
C LYS A 5 -15.26 19.15 -16.55
N MET A 6 -15.24 17.91 -17.05
CA MET A 6 -14.58 16.78 -16.38
C MET A 6 -13.06 16.96 -16.30
N THR A 7 -12.42 17.42 -17.38
CA THR A 7 -10.97 17.72 -17.38
C THR A 7 -10.62 18.81 -16.38
N ASN A 8 -11.43 19.87 -16.29
CA ASN A 8 -11.21 20.94 -15.32
C ASN A 8 -11.37 20.46 -13.87
N VAL A 9 -12.36 19.61 -13.58
CA VAL A 9 -12.53 19.03 -12.24
C VAL A 9 -11.37 18.11 -11.89
N MET A 10 -10.94 17.23 -12.81
CA MET A 10 -9.75 16.37 -12.62
C MET A 10 -8.50 17.19 -12.34
N PHE A 11 -8.30 18.29 -13.09
CA PHE A 11 -7.15 19.17 -12.92
C PHE A 11 -7.19 19.90 -11.59
N GLN A 12 -8.35 20.41 -11.18
CA GLN A 12 -8.55 21.05 -9.88
C GLN A 12 -8.29 20.08 -8.72
N LEU A 13 -8.84 18.87 -8.78
CA LEU A 13 -8.61 17.84 -7.77
C LEU A 13 -7.13 17.45 -7.68
N THR A 14 -6.46 17.28 -8.83
CA THR A 14 -5.03 16.97 -8.86
C THR A 14 -4.20 18.12 -8.30
N SER A 15 -4.55 19.36 -8.63
CA SER A 15 -3.86 20.55 -8.13
C SER A 15 -4.03 20.72 -6.62
N SER A 16 -5.26 20.59 -6.10
CA SER A 16 -5.52 20.63 -4.66
C SER A 16 -4.83 19.48 -3.91
N TYR A 17 -4.78 18.28 -4.50
CA TYR A 17 -4.04 17.16 -3.93
C TYR A 17 -2.54 17.45 -3.85
N LEU A 18 -1.94 17.96 -4.93
CA LEU A 18 -0.53 18.32 -4.95
C LEU A 18 -0.23 19.43 -3.93
N GLU A 19 -1.07 20.46 -3.85
CA GLU A 19 -0.94 21.53 -2.86
C GLU A 19 -0.98 20.99 -1.42
N GLN A 20 -1.90 20.08 -1.12
CA GLN A 20 -1.98 19.41 0.19
C GLN A 20 -0.79 18.47 0.44
N LEU A 21 -0.24 17.86 -0.61
CA LEU A 21 0.96 17.03 -0.51
C LEU A 21 2.20 17.87 -0.16
N PHE A 22 2.29 19.11 -0.67
CA PHE A 22 3.36 20.04 -0.32
C PHE A 22 3.18 20.68 1.06
N THR A 23 1.98 21.10 1.41
CA THR A 23 1.70 21.82 2.67
C THR A 23 1.60 20.91 3.88
N SER A 24 1.15 19.67 3.71
CA SER A 24 0.97 18.70 4.81
C SER A 24 1.22 17.26 4.33
N PRO A 25 2.47 16.92 3.95
CA PRO A 25 2.81 15.67 3.27
C PRO A 25 2.38 14.41 4.03
N VAL A 26 2.61 14.38 5.35
CA VAL A 26 2.30 13.21 6.18
C VAL A 26 0.79 12.96 6.24
N LYS A 27 -0.01 14.02 6.48
CA LYS A 27 -1.48 13.91 6.59
C LYS A 27 -2.08 13.46 5.27
N THR A 28 -1.65 14.08 4.17
CA THR A 28 -2.15 13.78 2.82
C THR A 28 -1.81 12.34 2.41
N LYS A 29 -0.58 11.88 2.69
CA LYS A 29 -0.17 10.48 2.45
C LYS A 29 -0.94 9.49 3.32
N ALA A 30 -1.18 9.81 4.58
CA ALA A 30 -1.98 8.97 5.49
C ALA A 30 -3.43 8.81 5.01
N ILE A 31 -4.10 9.92 4.66
CA ILE A 31 -5.48 9.91 4.19
C ILE A 31 -5.60 9.19 2.85
N SER A 32 -4.73 9.50 1.88
CA SER A 32 -4.74 8.83 0.58
C SER A 32 -4.47 7.32 0.72
N SER A 33 -3.52 6.93 1.57
CA SER A 33 -3.24 5.51 1.85
C SER A 33 -4.43 4.80 2.52
N CYS A 34 -5.13 5.46 3.43
CA CYS A 34 -6.36 4.93 4.03
C CYS A 34 -7.44 4.64 2.97
N ILE A 35 -7.68 5.59 2.07
CA ILE A 35 -8.66 5.45 0.99
C ILE A 35 -8.25 4.33 0.03
N ILE A 36 -7.00 4.33 -0.43
CA ILE A 36 -6.47 3.33 -1.36
C ILE A 36 -6.58 1.93 -0.76
N ASN A 37 -6.19 1.77 0.51
CA ASN A 37 -6.24 0.48 1.16
C ASN A 37 -7.66 -0.02 1.35
N SER A 38 -8.57 0.86 1.75
CA SER A 38 -9.99 0.54 1.92
C SER A 38 -10.61 0.11 0.59
N LEU A 39 -10.38 0.88 -0.48
CA LEU A 39 -10.90 0.57 -1.81
C LEU A 39 -10.31 -0.73 -2.36
N GLY A 40 -9.00 -0.95 -2.19
CA GLY A 40 -8.33 -2.17 -2.62
C GLY A 40 -8.86 -3.41 -1.91
N ASN A 41 -9.10 -3.31 -0.59
CA ASN A 41 -9.72 -4.37 0.19
C ASN A 41 -11.17 -4.63 -0.24
N LEU A 42 -12.00 -3.58 -0.42
CA LEU A 42 -13.37 -3.72 -0.93
C LEU A 42 -13.42 -4.41 -2.30
N LEU A 43 -12.53 -4.02 -3.21
CA LEU A 43 -12.46 -4.63 -4.53
C LEU A 43 -12.04 -6.10 -4.44
N ALA A 44 -11.04 -6.43 -3.62
CA ALA A 44 -10.62 -7.81 -3.39
C ALA A 44 -11.74 -8.68 -2.80
N GLN A 45 -12.55 -8.14 -1.88
CA GLN A 45 -13.69 -8.85 -1.32
C GLN A 45 -14.77 -9.12 -2.37
N LYS A 46 -15.05 -8.14 -3.24
CA LYS A 46 -15.97 -8.31 -4.38
C LYS A 46 -15.47 -9.37 -5.37
N ILE A 47 -14.19 -9.33 -5.74
CA ILE A 47 -13.56 -10.33 -6.62
C ILE A 47 -13.60 -11.73 -6.00
N SER A 48 -13.45 -11.82 -4.68
CA SER A 48 -13.49 -13.09 -3.95
C SER A 48 -14.88 -13.69 -3.79
N GLY A 49 -15.92 -13.04 -4.34
CA GLY A 49 -17.31 -13.48 -4.25
C GLY A 49 -17.86 -13.48 -2.82
N ALA A 50 -17.37 -12.59 -1.95
CA ALA A 50 -17.85 -12.53 -0.58
C ALA A 50 -19.34 -12.12 -0.54
N LYS A 51 -20.20 -12.94 0.08
CA LYS A 51 -21.64 -12.66 0.22
C LYS A 51 -21.91 -11.45 1.12
N THR A 52 -21.04 -11.22 2.09
CA THR A 52 -21.07 -10.10 3.02
C THR A 52 -19.70 -9.44 3.07
N ILE A 53 -19.70 -8.11 3.22
CA ILE A 53 -18.46 -7.34 3.36
C ILE A 53 -17.88 -7.62 4.75
N ASN A 54 -16.65 -8.14 4.80
CA ASN A 54 -15.89 -8.28 6.03
C ASN A 54 -15.45 -6.89 6.50
N ARG A 55 -16.15 -6.37 7.51
CA ARG A 55 -15.91 -5.04 8.09
C ARG A 55 -14.60 -4.98 8.88
N GLU A 56 -14.21 -6.07 9.54
CA GLU A 56 -12.97 -6.16 10.32
C GLU A 56 -11.76 -6.02 9.40
N SER A 57 -11.75 -6.75 8.28
CA SER A 57 -10.67 -6.66 7.29
C SER A 57 -10.63 -5.28 6.64
N LEU A 58 -11.80 -4.72 6.31
CA LEU A 58 -11.89 -3.37 5.75
C LEU A 58 -11.29 -2.32 6.69
N LEU A 59 -11.68 -2.37 7.97
CA LEU A 59 -11.22 -1.45 9.01
C LEU A 59 -9.72 -1.64 9.28
N ALA A 60 -9.23 -2.88 9.30
CA ALA A 60 -7.80 -3.17 9.46
C ALA A 60 -6.95 -2.57 8.34
N PHE A 61 -7.37 -2.72 7.08
CA PHE A 61 -6.68 -2.12 5.93
C PHE A 61 -6.75 -0.58 5.94
N ALA A 62 -7.89 -0.01 6.35
CA ALA A 62 -8.07 1.43 6.51
C ALA A 62 -7.13 2.01 7.58
N MET A 63 -7.14 1.43 8.80
CA MET A 63 -6.26 1.83 9.90
C MET A 63 -4.80 1.65 9.55
N PHE A 64 -4.45 0.54 8.88
CA PHE A 64 -3.09 0.31 8.39
C PHE A 64 -2.66 1.41 7.43
N GLY A 65 -3.50 1.78 6.46
CA GLY A 65 -3.18 2.87 5.52
C GLY A 65 -2.97 4.21 6.22
N LEU A 66 -3.85 4.53 7.19
CA LEU A 66 -3.81 5.79 7.92
C LEU A 66 -2.58 5.91 8.84
N ILE A 67 -2.27 4.87 9.60
CA ILE A 67 -1.26 4.93 10.67
C ILE A 67 0.12 4.58 10.14
N ILE A 68 0.22 3.61 9.24
CA ILE A 68 1.50 3.00 8.83
C ILE A 68 1.77 3.25 7.35
N GLY A 69 0.80 2.91 6.49
CA GLY A 69 0.96 2.89 5.03
C GLY A 69 1.34 4.25 4.43
N GLY A 70 0.88 5.36 5.01
CA GLY A 70 1.28 6.70 4.58
C GLY A 70 2.51 7.28 5.32
N PRO A 71 2.52 7.31 6.66
CA PRO A 71 3.58 7.96 7.42
C PRO A 71 4.94 7.26 7.34
N VAL A 72 4.98 5.92 7.42
CA VAL A 72 6.23 5.16 7.50
C VAL A 72 7.07 5.28 6.22
N PRO A 73 6.50 5.12 5.01
CA PRO A 73 7.28 5.37 3.79
C PRO A 73 7.80 6.80 3.71
N HIS A 74 7.00 7.80 4.14
CA HIS A 74 7.43 9.19 4.10
C HIS A 74 8.71 9.41 4.93
N TYR A 75 8.73 8.95 6.18
CA TYR A 75 9.91 9.07 7.02
C TYR A 75 11.10 8.27 6.48
N PHE A 76 10.86 7.08 5.93
CA PHE A 76 11.92 6.29 5.31
C PHE A 76 12.61 7.03 4.14
N HIS A 77 11.83 7.57 3.20
CA HIS A 77 12.39 8.31 2.07
C HIS A 77 13.08 9.61 2.51
N SER A 78 12.50 10.33 3.49
CA SER A 78 13.13 11.52 4.07
C SER A 78 14.48 11.22 4.73
N LEU A 79 14.68 10.01 5.26
CA LEU A 79 15.96 9.57 5.80
C LEU A 79 16.96 9.12 4.72
N VAL A 80 16.51 8.49 3.62
CA VAL A 80 17.41 7.93 2.59
C VAL A 80 17.87 8.98 1.57
N HIS A 81 16.97 9.86 1.13
CA HIS A 81 17.26 10.83 0.06
C HIS A 81 18.43 11.79 0.35
N PRO A 82 18.71 12.21 1.60
CA PRO A 82 19.89 13.03 1.91
C PRO A 82 21.23 12.32 1.65
N PHE A 83 21.28 11.00 1.85
CA PHE A 83 22.54 10.23 1.76
C PHE A 83 22.77 9.61 0.39
N VAL A 84 21.70 9.33 -0.37
CA VAL A 84 21.80 8.59 -1.63
C VAL A 84 21.04 9.31 -2.73
N LYS A 85 21.80 9.86 -3.69
CA LYS A 85 21.24 10.56 -4.87
C LYS A 85 21.08 9.66 -6.10
N ASN A 86 21.78 8.54 -6.16
CA ASN A 86 21.72 7.62 -7.29
C ASN A 86 20.43 6.79 -7.22
N PRO A 87 19.53 6.85 -8.24
CA PRO A 87 18.24 6.16 -8.22
C PRO A 87 18.38 4.63 -8.13
N LEU A 88 19.47 4.04 -8.66
CA LEU A 88 19.74 2.60 -8.53
C LEU A 88 20.09 2.21 -7.10
N MET A 89 20.89 3.03 -6.41
CA MET A 89 21.22 2.77 -5.01
C MET A 89 20.01 2.95 -4.09
N VAL A 90 19.18 3.97 -4.35
CA VAL A 90 17.91 4.14 -3.62
C VAL A 90 17.02 2.92 -3.82
N LEU A 91 16.88 2.42 -5.06
CA LEU A 91 16.11 1.21 -5.35
C LEU A 91 16.68 0.00 -4.61
N LEU A 92 18.00 -0.20 -4.59
CA LEU A 92 18.61 -1.33 -3.87
C LEU A 92 18.34 -1.28 -2.37
N ILE A 93 18.49 -0.10 -1.74
CA ILE A 93 18.19 0.08 -0.32
C ILE A 93 16.69 -0.17 -0.04
N GLU A 94 15.81 0.33 -0.91
CA GLU A 94 14.37 0.07 -0.81
C GLU A 94 14.06 -1.43 -0.91
N ARG A 95 14.69 -2.15 -1.84
CA ARG A 95 14.36 -3.55 -2.11
C ARG A 95 15.00 -4.50 -1.10
N CYS A 96 16.22 -4.21 -0.64
CA CYS A 96 16.98 -5.10 0.24
C CYS A 96 16.69 -4.85 1.73
N LEU A 97 16.46 -3.60 2.16
CA LEU A 97 16.24 -3.28 3.57
C LEU A 97 14.77 -2.97 3.83
N TYR A 98 14.22 -1.99 3.11
CA TYR A 98 12.90 -1.47 3.44
C TYR A 98 11.78 -2.46 3.14
N THR A 99 11.73 -2.99 1.92
CA THR A 99 10.66 -3.89 1.46
C THR A 99 10.49 -5.11 2.37
N PRO A 100 11.54 -5.89 2.71
CA PRO A 100 11.38 -7.03 3.60
C PRO A 100 10.92 -6.65 5.00
N CYS A 101 11.51 -5.62 5.62
CA CYS A 101 11.11 -5.16 6.95
C CYS A 101 9.66 -4.64 6.97
N PHE A 102 9.30 -3.82 5.97
CA PHE A 102 7.97 -3.25 5.83
C PHE A 102 6.92 -4.33 5.52
N GLN A 103 7.28 -5.38 4.77
CA GLN A 103 6.39 -6.48 4.47
C GLN A 103 6.03 -7.30 5.73
N VAL A 104 7.01 -7.56 6.61
CA VAL A 104 6.75 -8.19 7.92
C VAL A 104 5.82 -7.30 8.75
N LEU A 105 6.14 -6.01 8.86
CA LEU A 105 5.34 -5.04 9.60
C LEU A 105 3.90 -4.99 9.08
N THR A 106 3.72 -4.97 7.76
CA THR A 106 2.41 -4.93 7.10
C THR A 106 1.57 -6.14 7.48
N LEU A 107 2.10 -7.35 7.29
CA LEU A 107 1.37 -8.58 7.59
C LEU A 107 1.06 -8.70 9.09
N TYR A 108 2.00 -8.32 9.95
CA TYR A 108 1.80 -8.38 11.40
C TYR A 108 0.72 -7.39 11.86
N MET A 109 0.82 -6.13 11.45
CA MET A 109 -0.11 -5.08 11.89
C MET A 109 -1.50 -5.27 11.31
N LEU A 110 -1.63 -5.77 10.09
CA LEU A 110 -2.94 -6.17 9.55
C LEU A 110 -3.59 -7.28 10.39
N ALA A 111 -2.81 -8.29 10.82
CA ALA A 111 -3.35 -9.35 11.68
C ALA A 111 -3.79 -8.81 13.05
N VAL A 112 -3.00 -7.92 13.65
CA VAL A 112 -3.32 -7.28 14.94
C VAL A 112 -4.56 -6.39 14.82
N PHE A 113 -4.69 -5.60 13.75
CA PHE A 113 -5.85 -4.73 13.52
C PHE A 113 -7.14 -5.49 13.20
N GLU A 114 -7.04 -6.71 12.68
CA GLU A 114 -8.18 -7.64 12.58
C GLU A 114 -8.54 -8.30 13.92
N GLY A 115 -7.82 -8.00 15.01
CA GLY A 115 -8.09 -8.57 16.34
C GLY A 115 -7.52 -9.97 16.56
N ASN A 116 -6.60 -10.44 15.71
CA ASN A 116 -5.93 -11.73 15.93
C ASN A 116 -4.97 -11.66 17.11
N THR A 117 -4.78 -12.79 17.80
CA THR A 117 -3.78 -12.91 18.86
C THR A 117 -2.36 -12.77 18.30
N HIS A 118 -1.38 -12.43 19.15
CA HIS A 118 0.03 -12.35 18.74
C HIS A 118 0.52 -13.65 18.09
N ASN A 119 0.14 -14.81 18.64
CA ASN A 119 0.53 -16.11 18.09
C ASN A 119 -0.07 -16.34 16.71
N ASP A 120 -1.36 -16.03 16.53
CA ASP A 120 -2.02 -16.12 15.22
C ASP A 120 -1.38 -15.19 14.19
N ALA A 121 -1.05 -13.96 14.58
CA ALA A 121 -0.36 -13.00 13.73
C ALA A 121 1.01 -13.52 13.28
N CYS A 122 1.82 -14.06 14.21
CA CYS A 122 3.12 -14.63 13.90
C CYS A 122 3.04 -15.85 12.94
N ILE A 123 2.06 -16.74 13.14
CA ILE A 123 1.83 -17.89 12.25
C ILE A 123 1.48 -17.39 10.84
N ARG A 124 0.57 -16.41 10.77
CA ARG A 124 0.11 -15.79 9.52
C ARG A 124 1.23 -15.10 8.75
N VAL A 125 2.06 -14.32 9.45
CA VAL A 125 3.26 -13.70 8.89
C VAL A 125 4.19 -14.77 8.31
N LYS A 126 4.52 -15.82 9.05
CA LYS A 126 5.41 -16.89 8.57
C LYS A 126 4.88 -17.56 7.29
N LYS A 127 3.57 -17.76 7.19
CA LYS A 127 2.92 -18.39 6.05
C LYS A 127 2.87 -17.49 4.81
N LEU A 128 2.54 -16.21 4.99
CA LEU A 128 2.35 -15.27 3.87
C LEU A 128 3.61 -14.49 3.49
N TYR A 129 4.61 -14.39 4.37
CA TYR A 129 5.75 -13.50 4.16
C TYR A 129 6.52 -13.80 2.87
N LEU A 130 7.04 -15.02 2.70
CA LEU A 130 7.79 -15.39 1.50
C LEU A 130 6.99 -15.24 0.20
N PRO A 131 5.78 -15.82 0.05
CA PRO A 131 5.04 -15.72 -1.22
C PRO A 131 4.68 -14.26 -1.56
N VAL A 132 4.31 -13.46 -0.56
CA VAL A 132 3.96 -12.05 -0.79
C VAL A 132 5.20 -11.21 -1.06
N LEU A 133 6.32 -11.44 -0.37
CA LEU A 133 7.57 -10.72 -0.61
C LEU A 133 8.10 -10.98 -2.03
N LEU A 134 8.14 -12.25 -2.45
CA LEU A 134 8.59 -12.62 -3.79
C LEU A 134 7.68 -12.02 -4.88
N ALA A 135 6.36 -12.04 -4.66
CA ALA A 135 5.44 -11.36 -5.56
C ALA A 135 5.69 -9.85 -5.60
N ASN A 136 5.95 -9.21 -4.46
CA ASN A 136 6.26 -7.77 -4.39
C ASN A 136 7.50 -7.45 -5.22
N MET A 137 8.58 -8.20 -5.01
CA MET A 137 9.83 -8.03 -5.74
C MET A 137 9.63 -8.28 -7.25
N LYS A 138 8.88 -9.31 -7.62
CA LYS A 138 8.65 -9.64 -9.03
C LYS A 138 7.84 -8.56 -9.77
N TYR A 139 6.74 -8.10 -9.17
CA TYR A 139 5.80 -7.22 -9.87
C TYR A 139 6.13 -5.74 -9.71
N LEU A 140 6.65 -5.32 -8.56
CA LEU A 140 6.82 -3.90 -8.25
C LEU A 140 8.21 -3.36 -8.53
N THR A 141 9.24 -4.20 -8.64
CA THR A 141 10.63 -3.71 -8.85
C THR A 141 10.77 -2.96 -10.16
N LEU A 142 10.23 -3.50 -11.26
CA LEU A 142 10.28 -2.82 -12.56
C LEU A 142 9.50 -1.50 -12.53
N LEU A 143 8.29 -1.51 -11.95
CA LEU A 143 7.46 -0.30 -11.86
C LEU A 143 8.12 0.78 -10.99
N GLN A 144 8.76 0.38 -9.88
CA GLN A 144 9.50 1.30 -9.02
C GLN A 144 10.73 1.86 -9.72
N TYR A 145 11.48 1.02 -10.44
CA TYR A 145 12.62 1.47 -11.22
C TYR A 145 12.20 2.53 -12.26
N LEU A 146 11.12 2.28 -13.00
CA LEU A 146 10.59 3.25 -13.96
C LEU A 146 10.15 4.55 -13.27
N ASN A 147 9.50 4.43 -12.10
CA ASN A 147 9.05 5.58 -11.31
C ASN A 147 10.22 6.43 -10.78
N LEU A 148 11.34 5.82 -10.37
CA LEU A 148 12.50 6.56 -9.88
C LEU A 148 13.28 7.26 -10.99
N ASN A 149 13.34 6.68 -12.20
CA ASN A 149 14.15 7.20 -13.30
C ASN A 149 13.40 8.16 -14.23
N TYR A 150 12.12 7.90 -14.53
CA TYR A 150 11.38 8.64 -15.56
C TYR A 150 10.32 9.59 -14.99
N VAL A 151 9.89 9.40 -13.74
CA VAL A 151 8.82 10.21 -13.15
C VAL A 151 9.41 11.32 -12.29
N SER A 152 8.96 12.55 -12.58
CA SER A 152 9.33 13.76 -11.84
C SER A 152 8.98 13.62 -10.34
N PRO A 153 9.82 14.13 -9.41
CA PRO A 153 9.57 14.03 -7.97
C PRO A 153 8.19 14.51 -7.52
N MET A 154 7.62 15.51 -8.20
CA MET A 154 6.32 16.11 -7.85
C MET A 154 5.14 15.14 -8.02
N ILE A 155 5.18 14.25 -9.01
CA ILE A 155 4.08 13.33 -9.32
C ILE A 155 4.41 11.87 -8.95
N ARG A 156 5.62 11.62 -8.45
CA ARG A 156 6.10 10.28 -8.09
C ARG A 156 5.19 9.59 -7.08
N ASP A 157 4.73 10.33 -6.07
CA ASP A 157 3.82 9.81 -5.04
C ASP A 157 2.46 9.40 -5.61
N LEU A 158 1.96 10.12 -6.62
CA LEU A 158 0.71 9.78 -7.29
C LEU A 158 0.84 8.45 -8.06
N VAL A 159 1.96 8.25 -8.76
CA VAL A 159 2.25 7.00 -9.47
C VAL A 159 2.40 5.83 -8.49
N VAL A 160 3.10 6.04 -7.36
CA VAL A 160 3.19 5.02 -6.29
C VAL A 160 1.81 4.67 -5.75
N ASN A 161 0.93 5.65 -5.53
CA ASN A 161 -0.43 5.41 -5.06
C ASN A 161 -1.24 4.55 -6.02
N MET A 162 -1.11 4.79 -7.34
CA MET A 162 -1.76 3.96 -8.36
C MET A 162 -1.23 2.52 -8.35
N ILE A 163 0.09 2.34 -8.30
CA ILE A 163 0.71 1.01 -8.22
C ILE A 163 0.28 0.30 -6.93
N SER A 164 0.25 1.05 -5.83
CA SER A 164 -0.12 0.55 -4.50
C SER A 164 -1.56 0.06 -4.46
N PHE A 165 -2.49 0.72 -5.17
CA PHE A 165 -3.87 0.25 -5.27
C PHE A 165 -3.95 -1.21 -5.78
N PHE A 166 -3.28 -1.51 -6.90
CA PHE A 166 -3.27 -2.88 -7.44
C PHE A 166 -2.55 -3.86 -6.51
N TRP A 167 -1.47 -3.42 -5.87
CA TRP A 167 -0.77 -4.23 -4.88
C TRP A 167 -1.65 -4.59 -3.68
N ILE A 168 -2.43 -3.62 -3.16
CA ILE A 168 -3.32 -3.86 -2.03
C ILE A 168 -4.49 -4.78 -2.41
N VAL A 169 -5.01 -4.69 -3.63
CA VAL A 169 -5.99 -5.67 -4.13
C VAL A 169 -5.39 -7.07 -4.09
N TYR A 170 -4.18 -7.26 -4.63
CA TYR A 170 -3.49 -8.55 -4.57
C TYR A 170 -3.27 -9.03 -3.13
N LEU A 171 -2.78 -8.16 -2.25
CA LEU A 171 -2.55 -8.47 -0.85
C LEU A 171 -3.84 -8.90 -0.14
N ALA A 172 -4.93 -8.14 -0.31
CA ALA A 172 -6.23 -8.43 0.28
C ALA A 172 -6.84 -9.73 -0.27
N LEU A 173 -6.57 -10.09 -1.53
CA LEU A 173 -6.97 -11.39 -2.09
C LEU A 173 -6.22 -12.55 -1.42
N GLN A 174 -4.90 -12.45 -1.25
CA GLN A 174 -4.12 -13.47 -0.54
C GLN A 174 -4.55 -13.58 0.92
N TRP A 175 -4.77 -12.43 1.55
CA TRP A 175 -5.25 -12.31 2.91
C TRP A 175 -6.59 -13.03 3.11
N SER A 176 -7.55 -12.79 2.21
CA SER A 176 -8.87 -13.43 2.23
C SER A 176 -8.81 -14.93 1.96
N LYS A 177 -7.94 -15.38 1.05
CA LYS A 177 -7.74 -16.81 0.75
C LYS A 177 -7.25 -17.57 1.98
N GLU A 178 -6.30 -17.00 2.70
CA GLU A 178 -5.80 -17.62 3.92
C GLU A 178 -6.87 -17.68 5.02
N ALA A 179 -7.61 -16.59 5.23
CA ALA A 179 -8.70 -16.57 6.21
C ALA A 179 -9.74 -17.67 5.95
N LYS A 180 -10.11 -17.89 4.67
CA LYS A 180 -10.98 -19.00 4.26
C LYS A 180 -10.35 -20.37 4.54
N SER A 181 -9.04 -20.54 4.29
CA SER A 181 -8.34 -21.81 4.57
C SER A 181 -8.36 -22.18 6.06
N LYS A 182 -8.28 -21.19 6.96
CA LYS A 182 -8.34 -21.39 8.41
C LYS A 182 -9.75 -21.78 8.88
N GLN A 183 -10.79 -21.25 8.23
CA GLN A 183 -12.18 -21.61 8.52
C GLN A 183 -12.56 -23.01 8.04
N ALA A 184 -12.00 -23.47 6.91
CA ALA A 184 -12.26 -24.81 6.38
C ALA A 184 -11.55 -25.94 7.17
N GLN A 185 -10.58 -25.59 8.02
CA GLN A 185 -9.82 -26.53 8.85
C GLN A 185 -10.33 -26.60 10.31
N LYS A 186 -11.29 -25.76 10.69
CA LYS A 186 -12.00 -25.80 11.96
C LYS A 186 -13.32 -26.53 11.80
#